data_AF-A0A812UYV5-F1
#
_entry.id   AF-A0A812UYV5-F1
#
_cell.length_a   1.000
_cell.length_b   1.000
_cell.length_c   1.000
_cell.angle_alpha   90.00
_cell.angle_beta   90.00
_cell.angle_gamma   90.00
#
_symmetry.space_group_name_H-M   'P 1'
#
loop_
_entity.id
_entity.type
_entity.pdbx_description
1 polymer ?
#
loop_
_entity_poly.entity_id
_entity_poly.type
_entity_poly.pdbx_seq_one_letter_code
_entity_poly.pdbx_strand_id
1 'polypeptide(L)'
;MNRAIFRCTTEDCKNEVNCLLSHWTIEEPTKCDVCGSSHSFQIIHNDCHFTDKQVLKLQETPELIPEGETPQNVAIVVYDDLVNQVRPGDRIHVTGVYRASPVQPMRNWRMQSSKYRTFVDAIALEFGKAQRVESVLSDPTAILQADGQVPKLEDKCDLDPKKFSEEDIGWHTKIREMAAEKDAAGNPTIVGKLVQSFAPSIFEEDEVKKGLLCQLFGGTCLPNGTAHSRPEIHSLLCGDPSTAKSQLL
;
A
#
# COMPACT_ATOMS: atom_id res chain seq x y z
N MET A 1 -6.27 -22.32 10.62
CA MET A 1 -6.90 -22.87 11.84
C MET A 1 -5.81 -23.62 12.57
N ASN A 2 -5.44 -23.15 13.76
CA ASN A 2 -4.28 -23.67 14.50
C ASN A 2 -4.68 -24.61 15.65
N ARG A 3 -5.89 -24.42 16.20
CA ARG A 3 -6.45 -25.24 17.27
C ARG A 3 -7.93 -25.51 17.00
N ALA A 4 -8.31 -26.78 17.05
CA ALA A 4 -9.69 -27.23 16.96
C ALA A 4 -10.23 -27.57 18.35
N ILE A 5 -11.49 -27.22 18.59
CA ILE A 5 -12.23 -27.62 19.78
C ILE A 5 -13.36 -28.54 19.33
N PHE A 6 -13.35 -29.75 19.89
CA PHE A 6 -14.37 -30.76 19.66
C PHE A 6 -15.21 -30.91 20.92
N ARG A 7 -16.54 -30.93 20.78
CA ARG A 7 -17.47 -31.19 21.88
C ARG A 7 -18.20 -32.50 21.64
N CYS A 8 -18.33 -33.30 22.69
CA CYS A 8 -19.13 -34.52 22.64
C CYS A 8 -20.62 -34.16 22.51
N THR A 9 -21.31 -34.84 21.59
CA THR A 9 -22.74 -34.66 21.29
C THR A 9 -23.66 -35.37 22.29
N THR A 10 -23.13 -36.23 23.16
CA THR A 10 -23.91 -36.89 24.21
C THR A 10 -24.38 -35.88 25.26
N GLU A 11 -25.70 -35.79 25.48
CA GLU A 11 -26.35 -34.75 26.29
C GLU A 11 -25.80 -34.64 27.72
N ASP A 12 -25.43 -35.77 28.32
CA ASP A 12 -24.95 -35.85 29.70
C ASP A 12 -23.46 -35.52 29.88
N CYS A 13 -22.66 -35.57 28.81
CA CYS A 13 -21.20 -35.51 28.91
C CYS A 13 -20.62 -34.15 28.52
N LYS A 14 -21.08 -33.56 27.41
CA LYS A 14 -20.65 -32.25 26.85
C LYS A 14 -19.15 -31.92 26.99
N ASN A 15 -18.28 -32.94 26.99
CA ASN A 15 -16.85 -32.76 27.24
C ASN A 15 -16.19 -32.10 26.03
N GLU A 16 -15.25 -31.20 26.28
CA GLU A 16 -14.53 -30.44 25.26
C GLU A 16 -13.08 -30.89 25.18
N VAL A 17 -12.66 -31.29 23.99
CA VAL A 17 -11.29 -31.73 23.71
C VAL A 17 -10.64 -30.75 22.76
N ASN A 18 -9.45 -30.30 23.14
CA ASN A 18 -8.63 -29.40 22.35
C ASN A 18 -7.63 -30.22 21.54
N CYS A 19 -7.75 -30.18 20.23
CA CYS A 19 -6.83 -30.83 19.30
C CYS A 19 -5.98 -29.76 18.61
N LEU A 20 -4.66 -29.89 18.74
CA LEU A 20 -3.71 -29.04 18.03
C LEU A 20 -3.48 -29.59 16.62
N LEU A 21 -3.10 -28.71 15.70
CA LEU A 21 -2.74 -29.08 14.33
C LEU A 21 -1.50 -29.99 14.35
N SER A 22 -1.63 -31.25 13.90
CA SER A 22 -0.52 -32.19 13.72
C SER A 22 -0.29 -32.44 12.23
N HIS A 23 0.92 -32.20 11.73
CA HIS A 23 1.31 -32.46 10.32
C HIS A 23 0.30 -31.94 9.27
N TRP A 24 -0.20 -30.71 9.44
CA TRP A 24 -1.18 -30.06 8.54
C TRP A 24 -2.58 -30.67 8.51
N THR A 25 -2.85 -31.66 9.35
CA THR A 25 -4.17 -32.27 9.52
C THR A 25 -4.67 -32.06 10.94
N ILE A 26 -5.99 -32.00 11.09
CA ILE A 26 -6.64 -32.00 12.40
C ILE A 26 -7.20 -33.41 12.57
N GLU A 27 -6.66 -34.14 13.53
CA GLU A 27 -7.16 -35.46 13.87
C GLU A 27 -8.35 -35.33 14.83
N GLU A 28 -9.47 -35.94 14.44
CA GLU A 28 -10.66 -35.98 15.29
C GLU A 28 -10.51 -37.09 16.36
N PRO A 29 -10.79 -36.80 17.64
CA PRO A 29 -10.75 -37.82 18.68
C PRO A 29 -11.82 -38.89 18.44
N THR A 30 -11.44 -40.17 18.45
CA THR A 30 -12.34 -41.28 18.12
C THR A 30 -13.23 -41.71 19.29
N LYS A 31 -12.83 -41.49 20.54
CA LYS A 31 -13.58 -41.89 21.75
C LYS A 31 -13.54 -40.80 22.80
N CYS A 32 -14.66 -40.63 23.51
CA CYS A 32 -14.74 -39.70 24.64
C CYS A 32 -14.26 -40.37 25.93
N ASP A 33 -13.35 -39.72 26.67
CA ASP A 33 -12.78 -40.24 27.92
C ASP A 33 -13.81 -40.34 29.06
N VAL A 34 -14.89 -39.55 29.01
CA VAL A 34 -15.87 -39.45 30.11
C VAL A 34 -17.06 -40.40 29.89
N CYS A 35 -17.64 -40.46 28.69
CA CYS A 35 -18.82 -41.29 28.40
C CYS A 35 -18.51 -42.56 27.59
N GLY A 36 -17.28 -42.73 27.09
CA GLY A 36 -16.87 -43.92 26.32
C GLY A 36 -17.54 -44.09 24.95
N SER A 37 -18.43 -43.19 24.54
CA SER A 37 -19.06 -43.24 23.22
C SER A 37 -18.02 -43.00 22.12
N SER A 38 -18.10 -43.80 21.06
CA SER A 38 -17.18 -43.70 19.91
C SER A 38 -17.80 -42.79 18.83
N HIS A 39 -16.97 -42.01 18.14
CA HIS A 39 -17.38 -41.11 17.05
C HIS A 39 -18.52 -40.13 17.42
N SER A 40 -18.48 -39.61 18.65
CA SER A 40 -19.50 -38.71 19.19
C SER A 40 -19.08 -37.24 19.21
N PHE A 41 -17.89 -36.92 18.73
CA PHE A 41 -17.37 -35.56 18.73
C PHE A 41 -17.86 -34.75 17.53
N GLN A 42 -18.19 -33.49 17.79
CA GLN A 42 -18.49 -32.51 16.77
C GLN A 42 -17.59 -31.30 16.97
N ILE A 43 -17.03 -30.79 15.87
CA ILE A 43 -16.21 -29.58 15.91
C ILE A 43 -17.07 -28.35 16.16
N ILE A 44 -16.64 -27.48 17.07
CA ILE A 44 -17.29 -26.19 17.32
C ILE A 44 -16.48 -25.10 16.65
N HIS A 45 -16.91 -24.69 15.46
CA HIS A 45 -16.19 -23.69 14.68
C HIS A 45 -15.96 -22.37 15.43
N ASN A 46 -16.91 -21.91 16.23
CA ASN A 46 -16.81 -20.60 16.89
C ASN A 46 -15.72 -20.55 17.98
N ASP A 47 -15.46 -21.66 18.66
CA ASP A 47 -14.48 -21.72 19.76
C ASP A 47 -13.08 -22.11 19.23
N CYS A 48 -12.97 -22.39 17.94
CA CYS A 48 -11.70 -22.73 17.32
C CYS A 48 -10.81 -21.50 17.09
N HIS A 49 -9.50 -21.71 17.15
CA HIS A 49 -8.53 -20.65 16.89
C HIS A 49 -8.16 -20.61 15.40
N PHE A 50 -8.41 -19.46 14.78
CA PHE A 50 -8.05 -19.19 13.39
C PHE A 50 -6.82 -18.29 13.29
N THR A 51 -6.26 -18.25 12.10
CA THR A 51 -5.06 -17.50 11.73
C THR A 51 -5.41 -16.82 10.43
N ASP A 52 -5.08 -15.55 10.32
CA ASP A 52 -5.44 -14.75 9.16
C ASP A 52 -4.58 -15.13 7.96
N LYS A 53 -5.23 -15.16 6.81
CA LYS A 53 -4.61 -15.47 5.52
C LYS A 53 -5.16 -14.54 4.47
N GLN A 54 -4.29 -13.83 3.80
CA GLN A 54 -4.63 -12.98 2.65
C GLN A 54 -3.93 -13.49 1.40
N VAL A 55 -4.61 -13.40 0.26
CA VAL A 55 -4.02 -13.73 -1.04
C VAL A 55 -3.92 -12.44 -1.84
N LEU A 56 -2.68 -12.04 -2.14
CA LEU A 56 -2.35 -10.90 -2.98
C LEU A 56 -2.01 -11.38 -4.40
N LYS A 57 -2.31 -10.53 -5.38
CA LYS A 57 -1.85 -10.71 -6.77
C LYS A 57 -0.82 -9.64 -7.05
N LEU A 58 0.43 -10.04 -7.19
CA LEU A 58 1.51 -9.15 -7.56
C LEU A 58 1.68 -9.16 -9.07
N GLN A 59 1.75 -7.98 -9.66
CA GLN A 59 2.06 -7.79 -11.07
C GLN A 59 3.52 -7.38 -11.20
N GLU A 60 4.22 -7.91 -12.21
CA GLU A 60 5.59 -7.49 -12.51
C GLU A 60 5.66 -6.00 -12.88
N THR A 61 6.79 -5.37 -12.56
CA THR A 61 7.01 -3.95 -12.86
C THR A 61 7.24 -3.78 -14.37
N PRO A 62 6.56 -2.81 -15.03
CA PRO A 62 6.63 -2.65 -16.49
C PRO A 62 8.02 -2.35 -17.04
N GLU A 63 8.92 -1.84 -16.19
CA GLU A 63 10.30 -1.51 -16.54
C GLU A 63 11.16 -2.74 -16.87
N LEU A 64 10.78 -3.92 -16.37
CA LEU A 64 11.51 -5.18 -16.55
C LEU A 64 10.93 -6.06 -17.67
N ILE A 65 9.85 -5.61 -18.33
CA ILE A 65 9.12 -6.42 -19.31
C ILE A 65 9.71 -6.17 -20.70
N PRO A 66 10.07 -7.23 -21.46
CA PRO A 66 10.51 -7.08 -22.84
C PRO A 66 9.37 -6.57 -23.74
N GLU A 67 9.74 -5.84 -24.79
CA GLU A 67 8.76 -5.25 -25.71
C GLU A 67 7.90 -6.32 -26.38
N GLY A 68 6.57 -6.19 -26.27
CA GLY A 68 5.59 -7.08 -26.89
C GLY A 68 5.02 -8.18 -26.00
N GLU A 69 5.50 -8.33 -24.76
CA GLU A 69 4.91 -9.26 -23.78
C GLU A 69 3.90 -8.57 -22.85
N THR A 70 2.97 -9.35 -22.31
CA THR A 70 2.03 -8.89 -21.28
C THR A 70 2.60 -9.15 -19.89
N PRO A 71 2.35 -8.25 -18.92
CA PRO A 71 2.80 -8.43 -17.54
C PRO A 71 2.23 -9.71 -16.94
N GLN A 72 3.10 -10.51 -16.33
CA GLN A 72 2.68 -11.70 -15.61
C GLN A 72 2.27 -11.38 -14.17
N ASN A 73 1.36 -12.19 -13.65
CA ASN A 73 0.84 -12.07 -12.29
C ASN A 73 1.27 -13.27 -11.46
N VAL A 74 1.81 -13.01 -10.27
CA VAL A 74 2.20 -14.03 -9.29
C VAL A 74 1.24 -13.96 -8.10
N ALA A 75 0.77 -15.11 -7.64
CA ALA A 75 -0.05 -15.20 -6.43
C ALA A 75 0.86 -15.24 -5.21
N ILE A 76 0.60 -14.36 -4.25
CA ILE A 76 1.34 -14.26 -3.00
C ILE A 76 0.37 -14.53 -1.86
N VAL A 77 0.80 -15.33 -0.90
CA VAL A 77 0.03 -15.63 0.30
C VAL A 77 0.74 -14.99 1.47
N VAL A 78 -0.04 -14.30 2.29
CA VAL A 78 0.40 -13.53 3.43
C VAL A 78 -0.35 -14.04 4.67
N TYR A 79 0.34 -14.12 5.80
CA TYR A 79 -0.18 -14.67 7.05
C TYR A 79 -0.07 -13.65 8.19
N ASP A 80 -1.00 -13.77 9.15
CA ASP A 80 -1.00 -13.04 10.42
C ASP A 80 -0.69 -11.54 10.27
N ASP A 81 0.44 -11.09 10.79
CA ASP A 81 0.85 -9.69 10.98
C ASP A 81 0.93 -8.91 9.67
N LEU A 82 1.24 -9.61 8.58
CA LEU A 82 1.46 -9.01 7.27
C LEU A 82 0.14 -8.77 6.50
N VAL A 83 -0.98 -9.27 7.02
CA VAL A 83 -2.31 -9.09 6.43
C VAL A 83 -2.72 -7.61 6.52
N ASN A 84 -3.34 -7.09 5.45
CA ASN A 84 -3.81 -5.71 5.30
C ASN A 84 -2.73 -4.62 5.38
N GLN A 85 -1.44 -4.96 5.31
CA GLN A 85 -0.38 -3.96 5.25
C GLN A 85 -0.32 -3.25 3.89
N VAL A 86 -0.61 -3.97 2.80
CA VAL A 86 -0.48 -3.47 1.43
C VAL A 86 -1.85 -3.10 0.85
N ARG A 87 -1.92 -1.98 0.12
CA ARG A 87 -3.12 -1.56 -0.61
C ARG A 87 -2.99 -1.85 -2.11
N PRO A 88 -4.11 -2.04 -2.82
CA PRO A 88 -4.08 -2.16 -4.28
C PRO A 88 -3.47 -0.91 -4.91
N GLY A 89 -2.43 -1.09 -5.74
CA GLY A 89 -1.73 0.00 -6.42
C GLY A 89 -0.34 0.31 -5.86
N ASP A 90 0.01 -0.23 -4.69
CA ASP A 90 1.32 -0.04 -4.09
C ASP A 90 2.41 -0.83 -4.83
N ARG A 91 3.61 -0.24 -4.94
CA ARG A 91 4.81 -0.93 -5.41
C ARG A 91 5.49 -1.58 -4.21
N ILE A 92 5.59 -2.91 -4.22
CA ILE A 92 6.14 -3.68 -3.11
C ILE A 92 7.25 -4.62 -3.58
N HIS A 93 8.23 -4.84 -2.71
CA HIS A 93 9.18 -5.93 -2.79
C HIS A 93 8.74 -7.03 -1.83
N VAL A 94 8.52 -8.23 -2.35
CA VAL A 94 8.11 -9.38 -1.55
C VAL A 94 9.26 -10.36 -1.45
N THR A 95 9.67 -10.65 -0.21
CA THR A 95 10.60 -11.73 0.08
C THR A 95 9.81 -12.90 0.67
N GLY A 96 9.97 -14.09 0.08
CA GLY A 96 9.18 -15.24 0.48
C GLY A 96 9.69 -16.55 -0.07
N VAL A 97 9.02 -17.64 0.32
CA VAL A 97 9.33 -19.00 -0.15
C VAL A 97 8.43 -19.33 -1.32
N TYR A 98 9.03 -19.70 -2.46
CA TYR A 98 8.27 -20.20 -3.59
C TYR A 98 7.74 -21.61 -3.31
N ARG A 99 6.41 -21.79 -3.34
CA ARG A 99 5.73 -23.05 -3.08
C ARG A 99 4.90 -23.50 -4.28
N ALA A 100 4.77 -24.81 -4.43
CA ALA A 100 3.96 -25.46 -5.45
C ALA A 100 2.97 -26.41 -4.77
N SER A 101 1.68 -26.24 -5.05
CA SER A 101 0.62 -27.13 -4.56
C SER A 101 -0.02 -27.88 -5.72
N PRO A 102 -0.23 -29.21 -5.60
CA PRO A 102 -0.98 -29.95 -6.60
C PRO A 102 -2.42 -29.44 -6.65
N VAL A 103 -3.01 -29.44 -7.84
CA VAL A 103 -4.41 -29.06 -8.03
C VAL A 103 -5.21 -30.33 -8.27
N GLN A 104 -6.34 -30.46 -7.57
CA GLN A 104 -7.33 -31.49 -7.86
C GLN A 104 -8.25 -30.98 -8.97
N PRO A 105 -8.24 -31.60 -10.18
CA PRO A 105 -9.04 -31.14 -11.31
C PRO A 105 -10.55 -31.32 -11.06
N MET A 106 -10.93 -32.33 -10.28
CA MET A 106 -12.30 -32.54 -9.81
C MET A 106 -12.30 -32.65 -8.29
N ARG A 107 -13.25 -31.99 -7.64
CA ARG A 107 -13.33 -31.94 -6.16
C ARG A 107 -13.62 -33.29 -5.50
N ASN A 108 -14.26 -34.21 -6.23
CA ASN A 108 -14.73 -35.48 -5.69
C ASN A 108 -13.74 -36.63 -5.89
N TRP A 109 -12.73 -36.46 -6.74
CA TRP A 109 -11.74 -37.49 -7.04
C TRP A 109 -10.42 -37.16 -6.36
N ARG A 110 -9.76 -38.16 -5.79
CA ARG A 110 -8.45 -37.98 -5.12
C ARG A 110 -7.27 -37.88 -6.10
N MET A 111 -7.53 -37.96 -7.42
CA MET A 111 -6.49 -37.86 -8.45
C MET A 111 -5.95 -36.42 -8.54
N GLN A 112 -4.63 -36.27 -8.54
CA GLN A 112 -3.95 -34.97 -8.63
C GLN A 112 -3.50 -34.69 -10.06
N SER A 113 -3.49 -33.41 -10.45
CA SER A 113 -2.91 -32.96 -11.71
C SER A 113 -1.37 -32.99 -11.63
N SER A 114 -0.72 -33.32 -12.75
CA SER A 114 0.74 -33.17 -12.91
C SER A 114 1.17 -31.69 -12.95
N LYS A 115 0.25 -30.78 -13.29
CA LYS A 115 0.50 -29.33 -13.25
C LYS A 115 0.20 -28.80 -11.85
N TYR A 116 1.25 -28.35 -11.18
CA TYR A 116 1.16 -27.71 -9.87
C TYR A 116 0.81 -26.24 -10.03
N ARG A 117 0.01 -25.71 -9.11
CA ARG A 117 -0.21 -24.28 -8.98
C ARG A 117 0.86 -23.71 -8.05
N THR A 118 1.55 -22.69 -8.52
CA THR A 118 2.63 -22.05 -7.77
C THR A 118 2.15 -20.77 -7.12
N PHE A 119 2.72 -20.46 -5.96
CA PHE A 119 2.48 -19.24 -5.21
C PHE A 119 3.70 -18.96 -4.31
N VAL A 120 3.85 -17.71 -3.90
CA VAL A 120 4.91 -17.30 -2.97
C VAL A 120 4.30 -17.13 -1.59
N ASP A 121 4.85 -17.78 -0.58
CA ASP A 121 4.53 -17.49 0.82
C ASP A 121 5.42 -16.36 1.30
N ALA A 122 4.83 -15.19 1.54
CA ALA A 122 5.54 -13.99 1.96
C ALA A 122 6.04 -14.14 3.41
N ILE A 123 7.31 -13.79 3.61
CA ILE A 123 7.95 -13.66 4.93
C ILE A 123 8.12 -12.18 5.27
N ALA A 124 8.45 -11.35 4.28
CA ALA A 124 8.62 -9.92 4.46
C ALA A 124 8.06 -9.15 3.26
N LEU A 125 7.43 -8.02 3.57
CA LEU A 125 6.92 -7.06 2.60
C LEU A 125 7.64 -5.74 2.85
N GLU A 126 8.34 -5.25 1.83
CA GLU A 126 9.00 -3.95 1.86
C GLU A 126 8.33 -3.04 0.84
N PHE A 127 7.96 -1.84 1.25
CA PHE A 127 7.47 -0.83 0.32
C PHE A 127 8.65 -0.33 -0.51
N GLY A 128 8.51 -0.37 -1.83
CA GLY A 128 9.53 0.19 -2.71
C GLY A 128 9.63 1.70 -2.46
N LYS A 129 10.85 2.22 -2.28
CA LYS A 129 11.07 3.67 -2.24
C LYS A 129 10.54 4.26 -3.54
N ALA A 130 9.44 5.00 -3.46
CA ALA A 130 8.88 5.63 -4.64
C ALA A 130 9.89 6.65 -5.17
N GLN A 131 10.39 6.44 -6.39
CA GLN A 131 11.01 7.50 -7.19
C GLN A 131 9.96 8.54 -7.66
N ARG A 132 8.68 8.25 -7.40
CA ARG A 132 7.57 9.18 -7.56
C ARG A 132 7.58 10.10 -6.34
N VAL A 133 7.52 11.41 -6.58
CA VAL A 133 7.17 12.41 -5.55
C VAL A 133 5.98 11.83 -4.79
N GLU A 134 6.19 11.49 -3.52
CA GLU A 134 5.10 11.02 -2.68
C GLU A 134 4.07 12.14 -2.69
N SER A 135 2.99 11.93 -3.44
CA SER A 135 1.72 12.47 -3.02
C SER A 135 1.50 11.80 -1.69
N VAL A 136 1.90 12.46 -0.62
CA VAL A 136 1.41 12.15 0.70
C VAL A 136 -0.10 12.33 0.54
N LEU A 137 -0.77 11.23 0.20
CA LEU A 137 -2.22 11.04 0.32
C LEU A 137 -2.54 10.95 1.82
N SER A 138 -1.87 11.76 2.65
CA SER A 138 -2.57 12.43 3.72
C SER A 138 -3.70 13.14 3.00
N ASP A 139 -4.93 12.70 3.29
CA ASP A 139 -6.14 13.31 2.78
C ASP A 139 -5.93 14.83 2.66
N PRO A 140 -6.39 15.52 1.61
CA PRO A 140 -6.32 16.98 1.55
C PRO A 140 -6.88 17.65 2.83
N THR A 141 -7.70 16.91 3.57
CA THR A 141 -8.25 17.18 4.90
C THR A 141 -7.26 17.09 6.07
N ALA A 142 -6.14 16.37 5.97
CA ALA A 142 -5.14 16.23 7.02
C ALA A 142 -4.15 17.41 7.09
N ILE A 143 -4.06 18.21 6.03
CA ILE A 143 -3.34 19.50 6.02
C ILE A 143 -4.21 20.60 6.65
N LEU A 144 -5.53 20.43 6.66
CA LEU A 144 -6.44 21.30 7.38
C LEU A 144 -6.36 20.93 8.87
N GLN A 145 -5.98 21.89 9.71
CA GLN A 145 -6.25 21.78 11.15
C GLN A 145 -7.77 21.59 11.34
N ALA A 146 -8.19 21.04 12.50
CA ALA A 146 -9.59 20.83 12.84
C ALA A 146 -10.50 22.07 12.64
N ASP A 147 -9.89 23.26 12.58
CA ASP A 147 -10.53 24.56 12.42
C ASP A 147 -10.62 25.07 10.96
N GLY A 148 -10.18 24.29 9.96
CA GLY A 148 -10.29 24.66 8.55
C GLY A 148 -9.35 25.78 8.08
N GLN A 149 -8.36 26.17 8.88
CA GLN A 149 -7.37 27.17 8.45
C GLN A 149 -6.18 26.52 7.76
N VAL A 150 -5.76 27.12 6.64
CA VAL A 150 -4.50 26.78 5.96
C VAL A 150 -3.35 27.16 6.89
N PRO A 151 -2.40 26.24 7.19
CA PRO A 151 -1.27 26.55 8.05
C PRO A 151 -0.48 27.74 7.48
N LYS A 152 -0.22 28.74 8.31
CA LYS A 152 0.58 29.90 7.91
C LYS A 152 2.06 29.54 8.01
N LEU A 153 2.88 30.19 7.19
CA LEU A 153 4.34 30.01 7.21
C LEU A 153 4.97 30.28 8.59
N GLU A 154 4.30 31.10 9.39
CA GLU A 154 4.66 31.51 10.76
C GLU A 154 4.51 30.38 11.78
N ASP A 155 3.60 29.43 11.54
CA ASP A 155 3.21 28.39 12.51
C ASP A 155 4.26 27.27 12.64
N LYS A 156 5.25 27.21 11.72
CA LYS A 156 6.39 26.26 11.73
C LYS A 156 6.01 24.78 11.96
N CYS A 157 4.82 24.37 11.53
CA CYS A 157 4.30 23.00 11.68
C CYS A 157 5.16 21.92 10.98
N ASP A 158 5.93 22.33 9.98
CA ASP A 158 6.85 21.52 9.17
C ASP A 158 8.20 21.24 9.87
N LEU A 159 8.41 21.78 11.08
CA LEU A 159 9.60 21.51 11.93
C LEU A 159 9.26 20.67 13.17
N ASP A 160 8.05 20.10 13.23
CA ASP A 160 7.59 19.32 14.38
C ASP A 160 8.31 17.96 14.46
N PRO A 161 9.13 17.69 15.51
CA PRO A 161 9.90 16.44 15.63
C PRO A 161 9.04 15.21 15.93
N LYS A 162 7.73 15.40 16.16
CA LYS A 162 6.78 14.30 16.36
C LYS A 162 6.24 13.74 15.05
N LYS A 163 6.30 14.53 13.97
CA LYS A 163 5.68 14.19 12.67
C LYS A 163 6.71 13.78 11.63
N PHE A 164 7.90 14.37 11.68
CA PHE A 164 8.94 14.22 10.66
C PHE A 164 10.22 13.64 11.24
N SER A 165 10.99 12.95 10.41
CA SER A 165 12.30 12.43 10.80
C SER A 165 13.33 13.57 10.93
N GLU A 166 14.45 13.32 11.61
CA GLU A 166 15.53 14.31 11.75
C GLU A 166 16.10 14.74 10.38
N GLU A 167 16.13 13.83 9.41
CA GLU A 167 16.59 14.12 8.04
C GLU A 167 15.62 15.07 7.33
N ASP A 168 14.31 14.82 7.44
CA ASP A 168 13.26 15.65 6.82
C ASP A 168 13.29 17.07 7.39
N ILE A 169 13.46 17.22 8.70
CA ILE A 169 13.59 18.53 9.37
C ILE A 169 14.83 19.27 8.86
N GLY A 170 15.92 18.54 8.60
CA GLY A 170 17.12 19.07 7.96
C GLY A 170 16.88 19.59 6.53
N TRP A 171 15.98 18.97 5.78
CA TRP A 171 15.56 19.46 4.45
C TRP A 171 14.62 20.67 4.56
N HIS A 172 13.63 20.63 5.46
CA HIS A 172 12.68 21.73 5.65
C HIS A 172 13.37 23.05 6.05
N THR A 173 14.37 22.96 6.94
CA THR A 173 15.17 24.13 7.35
C THR A 173 15.93 24.74 6.17
N LYS A 174 16.62 23.94 5.36
CA LYS A 174 17.32 24.40 4.14
C LYS A 174 16.36 25.06 3.14
N ILE A 175 15.17 24.49 2.93
CA ILE A 175 14.17 25.06 2.02
C ILE A 175 13.71 26.43 2.51
N ARG A 176 13.48 26.59 3.82
CA ARG A 176 13.13 27.89 4.42
C ARG A 176 14.23 28.92 4.27
N GLU A 177 15.50 28.53 4.43
CA GLU A 177 16.64 29.39 4.17
C GLU A 177 16.69 29.84 2.70
N MET A 178 16.56 28.91 1.75
CA MET A 178 16.51 29.22 0.31
C MET A 178 15.30 30.10 -0.07
N ALA A 179 14.18 29.96 0.62
CA ALA A 179 13.00 30.80 0.41
C ALA A 179 13.16 32.22 1.00
N ALA A 180 14.01 32.39 2.01
CA ALA A 180 14.32 33.69 2.62
C ALA A 180 15.30 34.51 1.77
N GLU A 181 16.10 33.87 0.91
CA GLU A 181 16.95 34.54 -0.07
C GLU A 181 16.10 35.38 -1.05
N LYS A 182 16.47 36.65 -1.19
CA LYS A 182 15.85 37.59 -2.12
C LYS A 182 16.90 38.15 -3.06
N ASP A 183 16.49 38.36 -4.31
CA ASP A 183 17.33 39.02 -5.30
C ASP A 183 17.49 40.52 -4.99
N ALA A 184 18.41 41.19 -5.70
CA ALA A 184 18.61 42.64 -5.59
C ALA A 184 17.34 43.47 -5.85
N ALA A 185 16.35 42.90 -6.54
CA ALA A 185 15.03 43.48 -6.81
C ALA A 185 13.98 43.18 -5.72
N GLY A 186 14.33 42.44 -4.67
CA GLY A 186 13.43 42.05 -3.57
C GLY A 186 12.48 40.88 -3.89
N ASN A 187 12.59 40.27 -5.07
CA ASN A 187 11.78 39.12 -5.47
C ASN A 187 12.32 37.82 -4.85
N PRO A 188 11.44 36.85 -4.53
CA PRO A 188 11.86 35.54 -4.02
C PRO A 188 12.55 34.73 -5.12
N THR A 189 13.84 34.45 -4.94
CA THR A 189 14.70 33.76 -5.94
C THR A 189 14.30 32.28 -6.12
N ILE A 190 13.62 31.69 -5.13
CA ILE A 190 13.30 30.26 -5.07
C ILE A 190 12.46 29.79 -6.26
N VAL A 191 11.50 30.59 -6.74
CA VAL A 191 10.66 30.21 -7.88
C VAL A 191 11.50 30.07 -9.15
N GLY A 192 12.47 30.97 -9.36
CA GLY A 192 13.39 30.88 -10.49
C GLY A 192 14.28 29.65 -10.42
N LYS A 193 14.83 29.34 -9.24
CA LYS A 193 15.64 28.13 -9.00
C LYS A 193 14.84 26.85 -9.28
N LEU A 194 13.58 26.80 -8.83
CA LEU A 194 12.69 25.66 -9.08
C LEU A 194 12.40 25.46 -10.58
N VAL A 195 12.08 26.55 -11.29
CA VAL A 195 11.81 26.53 -12.74
C VAL A 195 13.02 26.02 -13.53
N GLN A 196 14.23 26.47 -13.18
CA GLN A 196 15.46 26.01 -13.80
C GLN A 196 15.76 24.53 -13.51
N SER A 197 15.40 24.05 -12.31
CA SER A 197 15.63 22.66 -11.91
C SER A 197 14.62 21.65 -12.46
N PHE A 198 13.38 22.08 -12.79
CA PHE A 198 12.30 21.18 -13.17
C PHE A 198 12.56 20.44 -14.49
N ALA A 199 13.02 21.16 -15.51
CA ALA A 199 13.35 20.62 -16.83
C ALA A 199 14.57 21.37 -17.40
N PRO A 200 15.80 21.01 -16.98
CA PRO A 200 17.00 21.76 -17.35
C PRO A 200 17.39 21.58 -18.83
N SER A 201 16.90 20.52 -19.48
CA SER A 201 17.14 20.26 -20.91
C SER A 201 16.27 21.10 -21.86
N ILE A 202 15.21 21.74 -21.34
CA ILE A 202 14.25 22.50 -22.16
C ILE A 202 14.50 23.99 -21.94
N PHE A 203 14.63 24.75 -23.02
CA PHE A 203 14.98 26.17 -23.01
C PHE A 203 13.74 27.08 -23.07
N GLU A 204 13.85 28.31 -22.53
CA GLU A 204 12.92 29.46 -22.62
C GLU A 204 11.50 29.34 -22.05
N GLU A 205 10.90 28.14 -22.00
CA GLU A 205 9.50 27.93 -21.59
C GLU A 205 9.26 28.05 -20.05
N ASP A 206 9.72 29.13 -19.44
CA ASP A 206 9.70 29.34 -18.00
C ASP A 206 8.28 29.55 -17.45
N GLU A 207 7.37 30.17 -18.21
CA GLU A 207 5.97 30.35 -17.79
C GLU A 207 5.21 29.02 -17.80
N VAL A 208 5.45 28.18 -18.81
CA VAL A 208 4.86 26.84 -18.89
C VAL A 208 5.37 25.97 -17.74
N LYS A 209 6.67 26.00 -17.46
CA LYS A 209 7.26 25.30 -16.30
C LYS A 209 6.70 25.81 -14.97
N LYS A 210 6.49 27.12 -14.80
CA LYS A 210 5.81 27.68 -13.61
C LYS A 210 4.40 27.14 -13.47
N GLY A 211 3.63 27.07 -14.56
CA GLY A 211 2.29 26.49 -14.56
C GLY A 211 2.28 25.01 -14.15
N LEU A 212 3.22 24.22 -14.69
CA LEU A 212 3.38 22.80 -14.33
C LEU A 212 3.85 22.62 -12.88
N LEU A 213 4.74 23.49 -12.38
CA LEU A 213 5.14 23.50 -10.96
C LEU A 213 3.93 23.78 -10.06
N CYS A 214 3.08 24.75 -10.40
CA CYS A 214 1.83 24.99 -9.67
C CYS A 214 0.90 23.76 -9.68
N GLN A 215 0.87 23.00 -10.77
CA GLN A 215 0.11 21.76 -10.84
C GLN A 215 0.68 20.65 -9.93
N LEU A 216 2.00 20.59 -9.74
CA LEU A 216 2.63 19.64 -8.82
C LEU A 216 2.32 19.95 -7.36
N PHE A 217 2.31 21.23 -6.97
CA PHE A 217 1.94 21.65 -5.62
C PHE A 217 0.43 21.54 -5.35
N GLY A 218 -0.39 21.72 -6.39
CA GLY A 218 -1.84 21.71 -6.29
C GLY A 218 -2.42 22.94 -5.58
N GLY A 219 -3.74 23.02 -5.52
CA GLY A 219 -4.48 24.04 -4.78
C GLY A 219 -4.80 23.62 -3.34
N THR A 220 -5.24 24.57 -2.52
CA THR A 220 -5.76 24.30 -1.18
C THR A 220 -7.28 24.15 -1.20
N CYS A 221 -7.80 23.21 -0.43
CA CYS A 221 -9.24 23.06 -0.23
C CYS A 221 -9.73 24.14 0.76
N LEU A 222 -10.53 25.09 0.30
CA LEU A 222 -11.23 26.02 1.17
C LEU A 222 -12.41 25.28 1.84
N PRO A 223 -12.54 25.32 3.19
CA PRO A 223 -13.63 24.66 3.91
C PRO A 223 -14.93 25.49 3.84
N ASN A 224 -15.50 25.63 2.65
CA ASN A 224 -16.82 26.23 2.49
C ASN A 224 -17.88 25.13 2.49
N GLY A 225 -18.68 25.08 3.55
CA GLY A 225 -19.47 23.93 4.00
C GLY A 225 -20.65 23.44 3.15
N THR A 226 -20.67 23.64 1.83
CA THR A 226 -21.76 23.12 0.98
C THR A 226 -21.34 22.53 -0.36
N ALA A 227 -20.16 22.84 -0.89
CA ALA A 227 -19.70 22.32 -2.18
C ALA A 227 -18.25 21.86 -2.12
N HIS A 228 -17.98 20.67 -2.63
CA HIS A 228 -16.62 20.15 -2.79
C HIS A 228 -15.88 21.01 -3.82
N SER A 229 -15.00 21.90 -3.37
CA SER A 229 -14.09 22.62 -4.27
C SER A 229 -13.01 21.64 -4.76
N ARG A 230 -12.66 21.68 -6.06
CA ARG A 230 -11.57 20.86 -6.60
C ARG A 230 -10.24 21.61 -6.42
N PRO A 231 -9.29 21.07 -5.64
CA PRO A 231 -7.96 21.68 -5.47
C PRO A 231 -7.02 21.37 -6.64
N GLU A 232 -7.28 20.32 -7.41
CA GLU A 232 -6.41 19.86 -8.49
C GLU A 232 -6.50 20.79 -9.71
N ILE A 233 -5.33 21.15 -10.24
CA ILE A 233 -5.22 22.00 -11.43
C ILE A 233 -5.07 21.11 -12.65
N HIS A 234 -5.98 21.24 -13.61
CA HIS A 234 -5.84 20.62 -14.93
C HIS A 234 -5.30 21.66 -15.92
N SER A 235 -4.16 21.36 -16.54
CA SER A 235 -3.55 22.22 -17.57
C SER A 235 -3.66 21.58 -18.95
N LEU A 236 -3.79 22.41 -19.98
CA LEU A 236 -3.77 22.02 -21.39
C LEU A 236 -2.64 22.77 -22.08
N LEU A 237 -1.73 22.06 -22.72
CA LEU A 237 -0.63 22.63 -23.51
C LEU A 237 -0.96 22.50 -24.99
N CYS A 238 -1.10 23.62 -25.70
CA CYS A 238 -1.39 23.69 -27.14
C CYS A 238 -0.41 24.64 -27.84
N GLY A 239 -0.09 24.38 -29.10
CA GLY A 239 0.81 25.21 -29.92
C GLY A 239 1.42 24.43 -31.07
N ASP A 240 2.46 24.99 -31.70
CA ASP A 240 3.10 24.40 -32.88
C ASP A 240 3.81 23.06 -32.61
N PRO A 241 3.91 22.16 -33.61
CA PRO A 241 4.77 20.99 -33.51
C PRO A 241 6.22 21.42 -33.24
N SER A 242 6.99 20.57 -32.54
CA SER A 242 8.42 20.78 -32.20
C SER A 242 8.74 21.73 -31.02
N THR A 243 7.76 22.27 -30.31
CA THR A 243 7.95 23.11 -29.10
C THR A 243 8.15 22.29 -27.80
N ALA A 244 8.77 21.10 -27.89
CA ALA A 244 9.07 20.20 -26.77
C ALA A 244 7.89 19.79 -25.84
N LYS A 245 6.62 20.05 -26.22
CA LYS A 245 5.45 19.75 -25.37
C LYS A 245 5.37 18.28 -24.94
N SER A 246 5.66 17.35 -25.85
CA SER A 246 5.65 15.91 -25.55
C SER A 246 6.81 15.46 -24.64
N GLN A 247 7.85 16.27 -24.51
CA GLN A 247 9.00 16.00 -23.64
C GLN A 247 8.82 16.62 -22.24
N LEU A 248 7.92 17.61 -22.12
CA LEU A 248 7.52 18.22 -20.84
C LEU A 248 6.54 17.35 -20.02
N LEU A 249 5.85 16.40 -20.68
CA LEU A 249 4.90 15.46 -20.07
C LEU A 249 5.56 14.13 -19.74
#